data_AF-A0A7S0TDJ2-F1
#
_entry.id   AF-A0A7S0TDJ2-F1
#
_cell.length_a   1.000
_cell.length_b   1.000
_cell.length_c   1.000
_cell.angle_alpha   90.00
_cell.angle_beta   90.00
_cell.angle_gamma   90.00
#
_symmetry.space_group_name_H-M   'P 1'
#
loop_
_entity.id
_entity.type
_entity.pdbx_description
1 polymer ?
#
loop_
_entity_poly.entity_id
_entity_poly.type
_entity_poly.pdbx_seq_one_letter_code
_entity_poly.pdbx_strand_id
1 'polypeptide(L)'
;MAAPVRRSERLKKKKDKKAIPEDAAVTAASTARAAKAISKNTKNIAKNTNIAKSARNDSDEKQKTKKYWLMKSEPDAFSIDDLKAKGSNSEHWDGIRNYQVRNMIRDEIQCGDEALFYHSNCKPPGVVGSMVVCRECYADHTAFDKTEKYYDPKSDPNNPRWFMFDVRFQNKFNRFISLNELKQAKELQTMRILQRGNRLSITPITKNEYEIICKMGQMKAQN
;
A
#
# COMPACT_ATOMS: atom_id res chain seq x y z
N MET A 1 -7.33 -47.38 30.78
CA MET A 1 -6.68 -47.02 32.06
C MET A 1 -6.22 -45.58 31.96
N ALA A 2 -6.67 -44.76 32.91
CA ALA A 2 -6.48 -43.31 32.99
C ALA A 2 -5.21 -42.94 33.76
N ALA A 3 -4.59 -41.80 33.44
CA ALA A 3 -4.15 -40.80 34.43
C ALA A 3 -3.70 -39.48 33.74
N PRO A 4 -4.11 -38.30 34.25
CA PRO A 4 -3.87 -36.99 33.65
C PRO A 4 -2.67 -36.23 34.29
N VAL A 5 -2.05 -35.33 33.53
CA VAL A 5 -1.03 -34.40 34.03
C VAL A 5 -1.70 -33.15 34.61
N ARG A 6 -1.46 -32.92 35.91
CA ARG A 6 -1.97 -31.81 36.71
C ARG A 6 -1.31 -30.48 36.32
N ARG A 7 -2.12 -29.44 36.16
CA ARG A 7 -1.74 -28.03 36.07
C ARG A 7 -1.80 -27.43 37.47
N SER A 8 -0.66 -27.05 38.04
CA SER A 8 -0.57 -26.37 39.34
C SER A 8 -0.50 -24.84 39.20
N GLU A 9 -1.41 -24.22 39.94
CA GLU A 9 -1.26 -23.02 40.77
C GLU A 9 -1.07 -21.62 40.15
N ARG A 10 -2.10 -20.80 40.41
CA ARG A 10 -2.13 -19.34 40.30
C ARG A 10 -2.37 -18.80 41.72
N LEU A 11 -1.39 -18.13 42.32
CA LEU A 11 -1.59 -17.37 43.56
C LEU A 11 -0.93 -15.98 43.48
N LYS A 12 -1.66 -15.02 44.05
CA LYS A 12 -1.51 -13.55 44.00
C LYS A 12 -0.44 -13.06 44.98
N LYS A 13 0.29 -11.98 44.65
CA LYS A 13 0.96 -11.06 45.58
C LYS A 13 0.78 -9.62 45.06
N LYS A 14 -0.16 -8.85 45.63
CA LYS A 14 -0.02 -7.83 46.71
C LYS A 14 0.93 -6.67 46.36
N LYS A 15 0.32 -5.49 46.24
CA LYS A 15 0.90 -4.13 46.17
C LYS A 15 1.40 -3.73 47.55
N ASP A 16 2.58 -3.13 47.63
CA ASP A 16 2.98 -2.28 48.75
C ASP A 16 3.40 -0.89 48.25
N LYS A 17 2.67 0.11 48.73
CA LYS A 17 3.00 1.54 48.63
C LYS A 17 3.97 1.86 49.77
N LYS A 18 5.05 2.59 49.48
CA LYS A 18 5.90 3.17 50.52
C LYS A 18 5.87 4.70 50.39
N ALA A 19 5.35 5.33 51.44
CA ALA A 19 5.40 6.77 51.67
C ALA A 19 6.75 7.14 52.31
N ILE A 20 7.20 8.38 52.08
CA ILE A 20 8.27 9.06 52.83
C ILE A 20 7.70 10.44 53.22
N PRO A 21 7.89 10.89 54.48
CA PRO A 21 7.16 12.03 55.04
C PRO A 21 7.88 13.39 54.88
N GLU A 22 7.08 14.44 55.11
CA GLU A 22 7.42 15.85 55.32
C GLU A 22 8.46 16.08 56.42
N ASP A 23 9.36 17.06 56.23
CA ASP A 23 9.47 18.18 57.20
C ASP A 23 10.34 19.35 56.70
N ALA A 24 10.15 20.51 57.34
CA ALA A 24 10.93 21.76 57.31
C ALA A 24 10.41 22.90 56.43
N ALA A 25 9.38 23.57 56.96
CA ALA A 25 9.13 25.00 56.77
C ALA A 25 10.14 25.87 57.58
N VAL A 26 9.98 27.20 57.47
CA VAL A 26 10.70 28.33 58.10
C VAL A 26 11.88 28.83 57.25
N THR A 27 11.77 29.96 56.54
CA THR A 27 11.86 31.30 57.15
C THR A 27 11.25 32.38 56.24
N ALA A 28 10.49 33.28 56.87
CA ALA A 28 9.70 34.34 56.27
C ALA A 28 10.49 35.61 55.92
N ALA A 29 9.85 36.42 55.07
CA ALA A 29 9.91 37.88 55.04
C ALA A 29 11.15 38.57 54.41
N SER A 30 11.17 38.63 53.08
CA SER A 30 11.65 39.81 52.35
C SER A 30 11.20 39.74 50.90
N THR A 31 10.16 40.48 50.51
CA THR A 31 9.94 41.11 49.18
C THR A 31 8.46 41.47 48.93
N ALA A 32 7.89 42.31 49.81
CA ALA A 32 6.66 43.05 49.48
C ALA A 32 6.98 44.26 48.57
N ARG A 33 7.53 44.02 47.37
CA ARG A 33 7.62 45.03 46.29
C ARG A 33 7.67 44.43 44.87
N ALA A 34 7.14 43.22 44.66
CA ALA A 34 7.05 42.58 43.35
C ALA A 34 5.61 42.14 42.96
N ALA A 35 4.58 42.55 43.69
CA ALA A 35 3.21 42.05 43.49
C ALA A 35 2.34 42.87 42.51
N LYS A 36 2.83 43.97 41.93
CA LYS A 36 2.04 44.82 40.99
C LYS A 36 2.54 44.82 39.54
N ALA A 37 3.52 43.97 39.22
CA ALA A 37 4.03 43.76 37.85
C ALA A 37 3.71 42.37 37.27
N ILE A 38 3.06 41.47 38.04
CA ILE A 38 2.78 40.09 37.61
C ILE A 38 1.38 39.93 36.97
N SER A 39 0.43 40.82 37.25
CA SER A 39 -0.95 40.72 36.75
C SER A 39 -1.14 41.13 35.27
N LYS A 40 -0.21 41.92 34.70
CA LYS A 40 -0.28 42.30 33.27
C LYS A 40 0.44 41.31 32.33
N ASN A 41 1.20 40.35 32.86
CA ASN A 41 1.92 39.37 32.05
C ASN A 41 1.17 38.04 31.84
N THR A 42 0.16 37.72 32.67
CA THR A 42 -0.64 36.50 32.49
C THR A 42 -1.67 36.59 31.36
N LYS A 43 -2.12 37.80 30.98
CA LYS A 43 -3.00 37.98 29.81
C LYS A 43 -2.27 37.89 28.46
N ASN A 44 -0.94 38.06 28.43
CA ASN A 44 -0.14 37.90 27.21
C ASN A 44 0.34 36.45 27.01
N ILE A 45 0.52 35.67 28.08
CA ILE A 45 0.81 34.24 27.95
C ILE A 45 -0.40 33.47 27.38
N ALA A 46 -1.62 33.76 27.85
CA ALA A 46 -2.83 33.09 27.36
C ALA A 46 -3.26 33.51 25.93
N LYS A 47 -2.85 34.70 25.46
CA LYS A 47 -3.04 35.12 24.06
C LYS A 47 -2.00 34.54 23.12
N ASN A 48 -0.78 34.28 23.59
CA ASN A 48 0.27 33.69 22.76
C ASN A 48 0.24 32.15 22.71
N THR A 49 -0.48 31.49 23.62
CA THR A 49 -0.75 30.04 23.52
C THR A 49 -1.86 29.67 22.53
N ASN A 50 -2.67 30.63 22.09
CA ASN A 50 -3.68 30.42 21.04
C ASN A 50 -3.20 30.80 19.63
N ILE A 51 -2.09 31.53 19.51
CA ILE A 51 -1.42 31.77 18.21
C ILE A 51 -0.51 30.58 17.85
N ALA A 52 0.11 29.92 18.84
CA ALA A 52 0.90 28.71 18.64
C ALA A 52 0.08 27.40 18.46
N LYS A 53 -1.25 27.45 18.55
CA LYS A 53 -2.15 26.31 18.27
C LYS A 53 -2.93 26.43 16.95
N SER A 54 -2.75 27.50 16.20
CA SER A 54 -3.42 27.75 14.90
C SER A 54 -2.45 27.78 13.71
N ALA A 55 -1.19 27.38 13.91
CA ALA A 55 -0.17 27.31 12.86
C ALA A 55 0.48 25.91 12.77
N ARG A 56 -0.28 24.86 13.03
CA ARG A 56 0.01 23.55 12.44
C ARG A 56 -0.74 23.53 11.12
N ASN A 57 -0.13 24.16 10.11
CA ASN A 57 -0.51 23.86 8.74
C ASN A 57 -0.32 22.34 8.57
N ASP A 58 -1.37 21.68 8.11
CA ASP A 58 -1.44 20.29 7.63
C ASP A 58 -0.48 20.08 6.44
N SER A 59 0.81 20.29 6.65
CA SER A 59 1.88 19.97 5.68
C SER A 59 2.23 18.47 5.68
N ASP A 60 1.37 17.63 6.26
CA ASP A 60 1.39 16.17 6.13
C ASP A 60 0.38 15.69 5.07
N GLU A 61 0.02 16.53 4.09
CA GLU A 61 -0.33 16.02 2.76
C GLU A 61 0.95 15.48 2.12
N LYS A 62 1.38 14.33 2.65
CA LYS A 62 2.52 13.55 2.22
C LYS A 62 2.32 13.30 0.74
N GLN A 63 2.99 14.08 -0.11
CA GLN A 63 2.83 14.05 -1.55
C GLN A 63 3.15 12.63 -2.00
N LYS A 64 2.09 11.83 -2.16
CA LYS A 64 2.24 10.38 -2.20
C LYS A 64 2.86 10.06 -3.55
N THR A 65 4.10 9.58 -3.50
CA THR A 65 4.91 9.37 -4.70
C THR A 65 4.26 8.26 -5.52
N LYS A 66 3.91 8.57 -6.78
CA LYS A 66 3.38 7.60 -7.75
C LYS A 66 4.18 6.30 -7.71
N LYS A 67 3.50 5.16 -7.57
CA LYS A 67 4.11 3.84 -7.63
C LYS A 67 3.97 3.23 -9.02
N TYR A 68 4.81 2.24 -9.26
CA TYR A 68 4.87 1.52 -10.52
C TYR A 68 4.74 0.02 -10.27
N TRP A 69 3.99 -0.64 -11.15
CA TRP A 69 3.62 -2.05 -11.00
C TRP A 69 3.90 -2.83 -12.29
N LEU A 70 4.04 -4.14 -12.16
CA LEU A 70 3.91 -5.09 -13.26
C LEU A 70 2.76 -6.03 -12.93
N MET A 71 1.81 -6.15 -13.83
CA MET A 71 0.57 -6.90 -13.63
C MET A 71 0.39 -7.92 -14.74
N LYS A 72 0.16 -9.17 -14.35
CA LYS A 72 0.05 -10.30 -15.26
C LYS A 72 -1.40 -10.59 -15.61
N SER A 73 -1.67 -10.77 -16.89
CA SER A 73 -2.89 -11.37 -17.40
C SER A 73 -2.54 -12.43 -18.44
N GLU A 74 -3.43 -13.39 -18.68
CA GLU A 74 -3.30 -14.34 -19.78
C GLU A 74 -4.00 -13.73 -21.01
N PRO A 75 -3.37 -13.70 -22.19
CA PRO A 75 -3.94 -13.04 -23.37
C PRO A 75 -5.28 -13.63 -23.80
N ASP A 76 -5.50 -14.93 -23.57
CA ASP A 76 -6.74 -15.61 -23.92
C ASP A 76 -7.88 -15.34 -22.92
N ALA A 77 -7.55 -14.82 -21.73
CA ALA A 77 -8.53 -14.45 -20.71
C ALA A 77 -8.86 -12.96 -20.76
N PHE A 78 -7.82 -12.11 -20.78
CA PHE A 78 -7.96 -10.67 -20.90
C PHE A 78 -6.64 -10.06 -21.40
N SER A 79 -6.62 -9.59 -22.63
CA SER A 79 -5.46 -9.00 -23.28
C SER A 79 -5.42 -7.48 -23.14
N ILE A 80 -4.28 -6.88 -23.48
CA ILE A 80 -4.21 -5.41 -23.58
C ILE A 80 -5.12 -4.84 -24.67
N ASP A 81 -5.44 -5.61 -25.71
CA ASP A 81 -6.35 -5.18 -26.76
C ASP A 81 -7.79 -5.15 -26.27
N ASP A 82 -8.18 -6.07 -25.39
CA ASP A 82 -9.48 -6.04 -24.71
C ASP A 82 -9.59 -4.80 -23.81
N LEU A 83 -8.54 -4.50 -23.04
CA LEU A 83 -8.49 -3.29 -22.23
C LEU A 83 -8.53 -2.03 -23.10
N LYS A 84 -7.83 -2.01 -24.24
CA LYS A 84 -7.87 -0.91 -25.21
C LYS A 84 -9.27 -0.72 -25.79
N ALA A 85 -9.98 -1.81 -26.07
CA ALA A 85 -11.35 -1.76 -26.59
C ALA A 85 -12.35 -1.12 -25.61
N LYS A 86 -12.05 -1.10 -24.30
CA LYS A 86 -12.83 -0.35 -23.30
C LYS A 86 -12.72 1.18 -23.47
N GLY A 87 -11.73 1.67 -24.22
CA GLY A 87 -11.55 3.08 -24.53
C GLY A 87 -11.24 3.92 -23.29
N SER A 88 -12.09 4.92 -23.02
CA SER A 88 -11.98 5.76 -21.80
C SER A 88 -12.57 5.11 -20.55
N ASN A 89 -13.29 4.00 -20.70
CA ASN A 89 -13.84 3.26 -19.57
C ASN A 89 -12.73 2.51 -18.83
N SER A 90 -12.94 2.30 -17.54
CA SER A 90 -12.09 1.44 -16.72
C SER A 90 -12.53 -0.01 -16.78
N GLU A 91 -11.63 -0.91 -16.37
CA GLU A 91 -11.92 -2.32 -16.14
C GLU A 91 -11.44 -2.73 -14.74
N HIS A 92 -12.21 -3.58 -14.07
CA HIS A 92 -11.86 -4.12 -12.77
C HIS A 92 -10.78 -5.19 -12.91
N TRP A 93 -9.75 -5.12 -12.06
CA TRP A 93 -8.67 -6.11 -12.01
C TRP A 93 -8.92 -7.12 -10.90
N ASP A 94 -9.75 -8.11 -11.22
CA ASP A 94 -10.29 -9.10 -10.29
C ASP A 94 -9.41 -10.37 -10.15
N GLY A 95 -9.96 -11.40 -9.52
CA GLY A 95 -9.37 -12.75 -9.54
C GLY A 95 -8.08 -12.92 -8.71
N ILE A 96 -7.71 -11.91 -7.92
CA ILE A 96 -6.53 -11.95 -7.06
C ILE A 96 -6.81 -12.88 -5.88
N ARG A 97 -6.19 -14.06 -5.89
CA ARG A 97 -6.34 -15.10 -4.85
C ARG A 97 -5.04 -15.46 -4.13
N ASN A 98 -4.03 -14.58 -4.24
CA ASN A 98 -2.77 -14.69 -3.52
C ASN A 98 -2.74 -13.67 -2.36
N TYR A 99 -2.55 -14.15 -1.12
CA TYR A 99 -2.57 -13.30 0.08
C TYR A 99 -1.50 -12.20 0.08
N GLN A 100 -0.31 -12.47 -0.47
CA GLN A 100 0.74 -11.47 -0.56
C GLN A 100 0.35 -10.36 -1.54
N VAL A 101 -0.18 -10.74 -2.72
CA VAL A 101 -0.68 -9.77 -3.70
C VAL A 101 -1.84 -8.97 -3.14
N ARG A 102 -2.80 -9.63 -2.50
CA ARG A 102 -3.93 -8.98 -1.84
C ARG A 102 -3.47 -7.92 -0.83
N ASN A 103 -2.50 -8.26 0.02
CA ASN A 103 -2.01 -7.30 1.01
C ASN A 103 -1.33 -6.11 0.32
N MET A 104 -0.47 -6.36 -0.69
CA MET A 104 0.17 -5.29 -1.45
C MET A 104 -0.86 -4.33 -2.06
N ILE A 105 -1.86 -4.83 -2.80
CA ILE A 105 -2.84 -3.94 -3.47
C ILE A 105 -3.71 -3.18 -2.45
N ARG A 106 -4.12 -3.83 -1.36
CA ARG A 106 -4.96 -3.21 -0.34
C ARG A 106 -4.22 -2.07 0.37
N ASP A 107 -2.94 -2.29 0.66
CA ASP A 107 -2.16 -1.38 1.49
C ASP A 107 -1.44 -0.30 0.66
N GLU A 108 -1.19 -0.56 -0.63
CA GLU A 108 -0.26 0.24 -1.42
C GLU A 108 -0.78 0.78 -2.75
N ILE A 109 -1.76 0.15 -3.41
CA ILE A 109 -2.24 0.63 -4.72
C ILE A 109 -3.05 1.90 -4.56
N GLN A 110 -2.83 2.83 -5.50
CA GLN A 110 -3.55 4.10 -5.54
C GLN A 110 -3.94 4.55 -6.93
N CYS A 111 -4.95 5.42 -7.00
CA CYS A 111 -5.28 6.15 -8.21
C CYS A 111 -4.06 6.94 -8.71
N GLY A 112 -3.77 6.82 -10.00
CA GLY A 112 -2.63 7.47 -10.66
C GLY A 112 -1.35 6.63 -10.68
N ASP A 113 -1.29 5.51 -9.96
CA ASP A 113 -0.22 4.52 -10.12
C ASP A 113 -0.21 3.97 -11.56
N GLU A 114 0.98 3.69 -12.08
CA GLU A 114 1.15 3.14 -13.43
C GLU A 114 1.58 1.69 -13.38
N ALA A 115 1.13 0.90 -14.36
CA ALA A 115 1.41 -0.53 -14.41
C ALA A 115 1.77 -0.98 -15.82
N LEU A 116 2.77 -1.85 -15.92
CA LEU A 116 3.06 -2.61 -17.13
C LEU A 116 2.08 -3.78 -17.24
N PHE A 117 1.48 -3.94 -18.40
CA PHE A 117 0.62 -5.07 -18.74
C PHE A 117 1.50 -6.21 -19.28
N TYR A 118 1.54 -7.32 -18.56
CA TYR A 118 2.36 -8.49 -18.87
C TYR A 118 1.48 -9.65 -19.32
N HIS A 119 1.68 -10.13 -20.54
CA HIS A 119 1.09 -11.38 -21.02
C HIS A 119 1.85 -12.57 -20.41
N SER A 120 1.13 -13.34 -19.59
CA SER A 120 1.60 -14.53 -18.91
C SER A 120 0.94 -15.78 -19.46
N ASN A 121 1.47 -16.96 -19.09
CA ASN A 121 0.99 -18.27 -19.56
C ASN A 121 0.88 -18.43 -21.10
N CYS A 122 1.61 -17.61 -21.86
CA CYS A 122 1.66 -17.65 -23.32
C CYS A 122 3.10 -17.83 -23.82
N LYS A 123 3.24 -18.08 -25.13
CA LYS A 123 4.55 -18.27 -25.77
C LYS A 123 4.71 -17.29 -26.94
N PRO A 124 5.67 -16.34 -26.88
CA PRO A 124 6.47 -15.96 -25.71
C PRO A 124 5.66 -15.18 -24.65
N PRO A 125 6.03 -15.22 -23.36
CA PRO A 125 5.50 -14.31 -22.34
C PRO A 125 6.31 -13.01 -22.29
N GLY A 126 5.69 -11.90 -21.88
CA GLY A 126 6.33 -10.59 -21.93
C GLY A 126 5.41 -9.40 -21.73
N VAL A 127 5.99 -8.19 -21.76
CA VAL A 127 5.27 -6.92 -21.61
C VAL A 127 4.75 -6.44 -22.97
N VAL A 128 3.50 -6.01 -22.99
CA VAL A 128 2.79 -5.57 -24.22
C VAL A 128 2.37 -4.10 -24.21
N GLY A 129 2.39 -3.45 -23.04
CA GLY A 129 2.02 -2.05 -22.91
C GLY A 129 1.90 -1.60 -21.46
N SER A 130 1.23 -0.47 -21.27
CA SER A 130 1.00 0.15 -19.98
C SER A 130 -0.46 0.53 -19.76
N MET A 131 -0.81 0.67 -18.48
CA MET A 131 -2.11 1.07 -17.99
C MET A 131 -1.94 1.90 -16.72
N VAL A 132 -3.01 2.57 -16.30
CA VAL A 132 -3.04 3.40 -15.10
C VAL A 132 -4.14 2.92 -14.16
N VAL A 133 -3.86 2.90 -12.85
CA VAL A 133 -4.88 2.67 -11.83
C VAL A 133 -5.78 3.90 -11.75
N CYS A 134 -7.09 3.70 -11.87
CA CYS A 134 -8.07 4.78 -11.88
C CYS A 134 -9.10 4.68 -10.73
N ARG A 135 -9.10 3.57 -9.99
CA ARG A 135 -9.82 3.42 -8.73
C ARG A 135 -8.95 2.64 -7.75
N GLU A 136 -8.90 3.09 -6.51
CA GLU A 136 -8.21 2.39 -5.43
C GLU A 136 -8.90 1.07 -5.07
N CYS A 137 -8.29 0.32 -4.17
CA CYS A 137 -8.69 -1.03 -3.82
C CYS A 137 -10.08 -1.09 -3.16
N TYR A 138 -10.91 -2.05 -3.57
CA TYR A 138 -12.24 -2.32 -3.02
C TYR A 138 -12.55 -3.83 -3.04
N ALA A 139 -13.63 -4.26 -2.38
CA ALA A 139 -13.99 -5.67 -2.28
C ALA A 139 -14.20 -6.31 -3.68
N ASP A 140 -13.58 -7.47 -3.90
CA ASP A 140 -13.76 -8.22 -5.14
C ASP A 140 -15.11 -8.94 -5.12
N HIS A 141 -16.09 -8.42 -5.87
CA HIS A 141 -17.44 -8.99 -5.92
C HIS A 141 -17.49 -10.39 -6.53
N THR A 142 -16.53 -10.76 -7.39
CA THR A 142 -16.47 -12.10 -8.01
C THR A 142 -16.19 -13.19 -6.98
N ALA A 143 -15.67 -12.83 -5.81
CA ALA A 143 -15.46 -13.78 -4.71
C ALA A 143 -16.77 -14.24 -4.05
N PHE A 144 -17.88 -13.50 -4.20
CA PHE A 144 -19.15 -13.79 -3.51
C PHE A 144 -20.15 -14.54 -4.38
N ASP A 145 -19.98 -14.49 -5.70
CA ASP A 145 -20.91 -15.12 -6.65
C ASP A 145 -20.45 -16.54 -7.01
N LYS A 146 -21.34 -17.52 -6.80
CA LYS A 146 -21.08 -18.93 -7.06
C LYS A 146 -20.92 -19.26 -8.54
N THR A 147 -21.40 -18.42 -9.44
CA THR A 147 -21.25 -18.64 -10.88
C THR A 147 -19.93 -18.10 -11.43
N GLU A 148 -19.24 -17.27 -10.64
CA GLU A 148 -17.99 -16.65 -11.06
C GLU A 148 -16.80 -17.60 -10.91
N LYS A 149 -15.84 -17.47 -11.83
CA LYS A 149 -14.63 -18.30 -11.88
C LYS A 149 -13.82 -18.24 -10.58
N TYR A 150 -13.82 -17.10 -9.91
CA TYR A 150 -13.00 -16.83 -8.73
C TYR A 150 -13.79 -16.81 -7.42
N TYR A 151 -14.97 -17.46 -7.39
CA TYR A 151 -15.77 -17.65 -6.18
C TYR A 151 -14.94 -18.19 -5.01
N ASP A 152 -15.13 -17.63 -3.81
CA ASP A 152 -14.59 -18.16 -2.56
C ASP A 152 -15.72 -18.29 -1.53
N PRO A 153 -16.17 -19.52 -1.20
CA PRO A 153 -17.24 -19.74 -0.23
C PRO A 153 -16.91 -19.26 1.19
N LYS A 154 -15.66 -18.89 1.47
CA LYS A 154 -15.20 -18.37 2.77
C LYS A 154 -14.95 -16.86 2.75
N SER A 155 -15.32 -16.16 1.69
CA SER A 155 -15.29 -14.69 1.63
C SER A 155 -16.64 -14.14 2.05
N ASP A 156 -16.67 -13.34 3.11
CA ASP A 156 -17.89 -12.70 3.63
C ASP A 156 -18.02 -11.29 3.02
N PRO A 157 -19.16 -10.91 2.41
CA PRO A 157 -19.38 -9.55 1.92
C PRO A 157 -19.17 -8.44 2.96
N ASN A 158 -19.44 -8.72 4.25
CA ASN A 158 -19.24 -7.76 5.33
C ASN A 158 -17.78 -7.69 5.81
N ASN A 159 -16.97 -8.71 5.48
CA ASN A 159 -15.55 -8.79 5.81
C ASN A 159 -14.79 -9.47 4.66
N PRO A 160 -14.64 -8.76 3.52
CA PRO A 160 -14.13 -9.32 2.27
C PRO A 160 -12.73 -9.91 2.45
N ARG A 161 -12.54 -11.15 2.00
CA ARG A 161 -11.21 -11.77 1.98
C ARG A 161 -10.36 -11.26 0.83
N TRP A 162 -10.99 -10.91 -0.29
CA TRP A 162 -10.36 -10.58 -1.56
C TRP A 162 -10.74 -9.18 -2.01
N PHE A 163 -9.81 -8.55 -2.71
CA PHE A 163 -9.94 -7.19 -3.16
C PHE A 163 -9.46 -7.07 -4.60
N MET A 164 -9.99 -6.07 -5.29
CA MET A 164 -9.64 -5.67 -6.66
C MET A 164 -9.57 -4.14 -6.73
N PHE A 165 -9.29 -3.62 -7.91
CA PHE A 165 -9.17 -2.18 -8.19
C PHE A 165 -9.40 -1.96 -9.69
N ASP A 166 -9.59 -0.71 -10.12
CA ASP A 166 -9.86 -0.44 -11.53
C ASP A 166 -8.64 0.12 -12.25
N VAL A 167 -8.41 -0.35 -13.46
CA VAL A 167 -7.38 0.13 -14.37
C VAL A 167 -7.98 0.71 -15.64
N ARG A 168 -7.22 1.57 -16.31
CA ARG A 168 -7.56 2.09 -17.64
C ARG A 168 -6.39 1.92 -18.58
N PHE A 169 -6.69 1.59 -19.84
CA PHE A 169 -5.69 1.58 -20.91
C PHE A 169 -4.92 2.90 -20.96
N GLN A 170 -3.59 2.82 -21.08
CA GLN A 170 -2.74 4.00 -21.29
C GLN A 170 -2.04 3.92 -22.63
N ASN A 171 -1.31 2.84 -22.90
CA ASN A 171 -0.57 2.68 -24.14
C ASN A 171 -0.33 1.21 -24.50
N LYS A 172 -0.43 0.89 -25.79
CA LYS A 172 0.05 -0.39 -26.33
C LYS A 172 1.43 -0.14 -26.94
N PHE A 173 2.41 -0.96 -26.60
CA PHE A 173 3.76 -0.78 -27.11
C PHE A 173 3.85 -1.11 -28.60
N ASN A 174 4.76 -0.42 -29.30
CA ASN A 174 5.02 -0.63 -30.73
C ASN A 174 5.66 -2.00 -30.97
N ARG A 175 6.37 -2.52 -29.97
CA ARG A 175 6.94 -3.86 -29.97
C ARG A 175 6.62 -4.60 -28.68
N PHE A 176 6.48 -5.91 -28.80
CA PHE A 176 6.44 -6.85 -27.68
C PHE A 176 7.82 -6.92 -27.02
N ILE A 177 7.86 -6.94 -25.69
CA ILE A 177 9.10 -7.07 -24.91
C ILE A 177 9.07 -8.42 -24.19
N SER A 178 9.78 -9.39 -24.74
CA SER A 178 9.77 -10.75 -24.22
C SER A 178 10.44 -10.86 -22.86
N LEU A 179 10.06 -11.88 -22.08
CA LEU A 179 10.75 -12.25 -20.85
C LEU A 179 12.26 -12.48 -21.06
N ASN A 180 12.66 -12.96 -22.24
CA ASN A 180 14.07 -13.15 -22.57
C ASN A 180 14.81 -11.82 -22.71
N GLU A 181 14.21 -10.83 -23.37
CA GLU A 181 14.79 -9.47 -23.44
C GLU A 181 14.88 -8.83 -22.06
N LEU A 182 13.85 -8.98 -21.22
CA LEU A 182 13.90 -8.50 -19.82
C LEU A 182 15.08 -9.13 -19.05
N LYS A 183 15.35 -10.43 -19.26
CA LYS A 183 16.49 -11.14 -18.66
C LYS A 183 17.84 -10.72 -19.24
N GLN A 184 17.90 -10.13 -20.42
CA GLN A 184 19.15 -9.69 -21.04
C GLN A 184 19.51 -8.25 -20.66
N ALA A 185 18.52 -7.42 -20.32
CA ALA A 185 18.73 -6.05 -19.87
C ALA A 185 19.36 -6.03 -18.46
N LYS A 186 20.58 -5.50 -18.35
CA LYS A 186 21.35 -5.48 -17.08
C LYS A 186 20.65 -4.64 -16.01
N GLU A 187 19.98 -3.59 -16.44
CA GLU A 187 19.26 -2.62 -15.62
C GLU A 187 17.97 -3.19 -15.02
N LEU A 188 17.48 -4.33 -15.54
CA LEU A 188 16.21 -4.96 -15.12
C LEU A 188 16.43 -6.21 -14.25
N GLN A 189 17.67 -6.61 -13.97
CA GLN A 189 17.98 -7.87 -13.28
C GLN A 189 17.42 -7.95 -11.85
N THR A 190 17.15 -6.81 -11.23
CA THR A 190 16.57 -6.71 -9.87
C THR A 190 15.06 -6.93 -9.85
N MET A 191 14.38 -6.90 -11.00
CA MET A 191 12.94 -6.98 -11.07
C MET A 191 12.42 -8.27 -10.43
N ARG A 192 11.36 -8.13 -9.64
CA ARG A 192 10.72 -9.27 -8.95
C ARG A 192 10.29 -10.37 -9.92
N ILE A 193 9.87 -10.03 -11.14
CA ILE A 193 9.45 -10.99 -12.16
C ILE A 193 10.56 -11.97 -12.58
N LEU A 194 11.83 -11.55 -12.49
CA LEU A 194 12.98 -12.34 -12.92
C LEU A 194 13.52 -13.26 -11.80
N GLN A 195 13.10 -13.03 -10.55
CA GLN A 195 13.56 -13.82 -9.42
C GLN A 195 13.04 -15.25 -9.50
N ARG A 196 13.95 -16.22 -9.29
CA ARG A 196 13.63 -17.65 -9.29
C ARG A 196 12.54 -17.95 -8.27
N GLY A 197 11.52 -18.70 -8.68
CA GLY A 197 10.42 -19.09 -7.80
C GLY A 197 9.34 -18.04 -7.60
N ASN A 198 9.45 -16.84 -8.20
CA ASN A 198 8.36 -15.86 -8.12
C ASN A 198 7.07 -16.44 -8.72
N ARG A 199 5.97 -16.32 -7.96
CA ARG A 199 4.61 -16.72 -8.33
C ARG A 199 3.59 -15.58 -8.16
N LEU A 200 4.06 -14.37 -7.89
CA LEU A 200 3.19 -13.20 -7.72
C LEU A 200 2.66 -12.74 -9.09
N SER A 201 1.36 -12.48 -9.16
CA SER A 201 0.68 -11.96 -10.35
C SER A 201 0.83 -10.44 -10.50
N ILE A 202 1.02 -9.74 -9.39
CA ILE A 202 1.30 -8.31 -9.33
C ILE A 202 2.55 -8.12 -8.51
N THR A 203 3.48 -7.32 -9.02
CA THR A 203 4.73 -7.01 -8.33
C THR A 203 5.05 -5.52 -8.44
N PRO A 204 5.54 -4.89 -7.37
CA PRO A 204 6.07 -3.54 -7.48
C PRO A 204 7.32 -3.55 -8.36
N ILE A 205 7.50 -2.46 -9.10
CA ILE A 205 8.71 -2.17 -9.87
C ILE A 205 9.15 -0.74 -9.57
N THR A 206 10.42 -0.46 -9.78
CA THR A 206 10.96 0.90 -9.64
C THR A 206 10.53 1.76 -10.83
N LYS A 207 10.52 3.08 -10.63
CA LYS A 207 10.33 4.05 -11.71
C LYS A 207 11.32 3.83 -12.86
N ASN A 208 12.58 3.59 -12.54
CA ASN A 208 13.64 3.35 -13.53
C ASN A 208 13.37 2.08 -14.37
N GLU A 209 12.98 0.96 -13.72
CA GLU A 209 12.60 -0.27 -14.44
C GLU A 209 11.39 -0.03 -15.36
N TYR A 210 10.37 0.71 -14.89
CA TYR A 210 9.21 1.06 -15.69
C TYR A 210 9.57 1.90 -16.93
N GLU A 211 10.36 2.96 -16.74
CA GLU A 211 10.77 3.87 -17.82
C GLU A 211 11.64 3.17 -18.88
N ILE A 212 12.55 2.30 -18.45
CA ILE A 212 13.38 1.49 -19.36
C ILE A 212 12.49 0.60 -20.22
N ILE A 213 11.54 -0.12 -19.62
CA ILE A 213 10.64 -1.01 -20.35
C ILE A 213 9.72 -0.22 -21.30
N CYS A 214 9.20 0.93 -20.87
CA CYS A 214 8.43 1.82 -21.75
C CYS A 214 9.28 2.28 -22.94
N LYS A 215 10.53 2.68 -22.71
CA LYS A 215 11.45 3.08 -23.78
C LYS A 215 11.72 1.93 -24.74
N MET A 216 11.98 0.72 -24.24
CA MET A 216 12.14 -0.48 -25.06
C MET A 216 10.89 -0.73 -25.91
N GLY A 217 9.69 -0.58 -25.34
CA GLY A 217 8.42 -0.80 -26.05
C GLY A 217 8.09 0.26 -27.10
N GLN A 218 8.64 1.47 -26.98
CA GLN A 218 8.47 2.56 -27.93
C GLN A 218 9.45 2.47 -29.12
N MET A 219 10.55 1.72 -28.99
CA MET A 219 11.48 1.52 -30.09
C MET A 219 10.79 0.85 -31.29
N LYS A 220 11.15 1.28 -32.50
CA LYS A 220 10.65 0.65 -33.73
C LYS A 220 11.00 -0.84 -33.71
N ALA A 221 10.07 -1.68 -34.18
CA ALA A 221 10.38 -3.08 -34.46
C ALA A 221 11.56 -3.11 -35.45
N GLN A 222 12.60 -3.89 -35.14
CA GLN A 222 13.65 -4.17 -36.11
C GLN A 222 13.02 -5.13 -37.12
N ASN A 223 12.79 -4.63 -38.33
CA ASN A 223 12.28 -5.41 -39.47
C ASN A 223 13.27 -6.50 -39.86
#